data_AF-A0A920EWU2-F1
#
_entry.id   AF-A0A920EWU2-F1
#
_cell.length_a   1.000
_cell.length_b   1.000
_cell.length_c   1.000
_cell.angle_alpha   90.00
_cell.angle_beta   90.00
_cell.angle_gamma   90.00
#
_symmetry.space_group_name_H-M   'P 1'
#
loop_
_entity.id
_entity.type
_entity.pdbx_description
1 polymer ?
#
loop_
_entity_poly.entity_id
_entity_poly.type
_entity_poly.pdbx_seq_one_letter_code
_entity_poly.pdbx_strand_id
1 'polypeptide(L)'
;MKKKYKRVFSINNDLGLRNYTVRDIINLKGKQKLTQVRVTTVEEAAAAEEAGIDLLLTGPGKDFPNIRKAASKTFMTVGVPFIENPSKREATKKAFEIIEAGADSLMCQNWNLEWMAHLSKFRIPFQSHVGFIPRRTTWIGGIRSFGKTANEAAELFRDIKDIEKTGAWGIEVELVPENILEVITKHTSLVTISIGSGIAADAQFLFAEDILGQSKISFPRHAKKYKNFDKILSDIQKERIDAFKKYKTEVQKNKFPTKKHTISIEKIELNKFRKFLQQH
;
A
#
# COMPACT_ATOMS: atom_id res chain seq x y z
N MET A 1 -22.69 7.37 -11.39
CA MET A 1 -22.96 5.97 -11.84
C MET A 1 -22.35 5.01 -10.83
N LYS A 2 -23.09 4.05 -10.26
CA LYS A 2 -22.49 2.99 -9.43
C LYS A 2 -21.42 2.27 -10.27
N LYS A 3 -20.15 2.25 -9.83
CA LYS A 3 -19.08 1.47 -10.48
C LYS A 3 -19.59 0.02 -10.59
N LYS A 4 -19.86 -0.45 -11.82
CA LYS A 4 -20.33 -1.82 -12.03
C LYS A 4 -19.14 -2.74 -11.89
N TYR A 5 -19.00 -3.37 -10.73
CA TYR A 5 -17.98 -4.39 -10.51
C TYR A 5 -18.14 -5.54 -11.52
N LYS A 6 -17.01 -6.13 -11.90
CA LYS A 6 -16.92 -7.28 -12.79
C LYS A 6 -16.77 -8.55 -11.98
N ARG A 7 -17.47 -9.60 -12.39
CA ARG A 7 -17.18 -10.95 -11.93
C ARG A 7 -15.86 -11.40 -12.55
N VAL A 8 -14.94 -11.82 -11.70
CA VAL A 8 -13.64 -12.34 -12.12
C VAL A 8 -13.38 -13.66 -11.40
N PHE A 9 -12.61 -14.52 -12.02
CA PHE A 9 -11.94 -15.60 -11.31
C PHE A 9 -10.53 -15.13 -10.97
N SER A 10 -10.10 -15.34 -9.73
CA SER A 10 -8.69 -15.21 -9.37
C SER A 10 -7.87 -16.24 -10.16
N ILE A 11 -6.55 -16.10 -10.17
CA ILE A 11 -5.68 -17.14 -10.75
C ILE A 11 -5.85 -18.48 -10.02
N ASN A 12 -6.30 -18.47 -8.77
CA ASN A 12 -6.62 -19.67 -7.98
C ASN A 12 -8.02 -20.23 -8.29
N ASN A 13 -8.70 -19.70 -9.30
CA ASN A 13 -10.07 -20.06 -9.68
C ASN A 13 -11.14 -19.70 -8.62
N ASP A 14 -10.87 -18.73 -7.76
CA ASP A 14 -11.86 -18.21 -6.80
C ASP A 14 -12.72 -17.15 -7.48
N LEU A 15 -14.03 -17.27 -7.36
CA LEU A 15 -14.96 -16.26 -7.85
C LEU A 15 -14.92 -15.02 -6.95
N GLY A 16 -14.74 -13.84 -7.56
CA GLY A 16 -14.76 -12.56 -6.88
C GLY A 16 -15.34 -11.43 -7.72
N LEU A 17 -15.36 -10.24 -7.12
CA LEU A 17 -15.72 -8.99 -7.80
C LEU A 17 -14.50 -8.08 -7.86
N ARG A 18 -14.32 -7.38 -8.98
CA ARG A 18 -13.29 -6.35 -9.15
C ARG A 18 -13.82 -5.11 -9.87
N ASN A 19 -13.29 -3.95 -9.53
CA ASN A 19 -13.56 -2.68 -10.22
C ASN A 19 -12.94 -2.69 -11.63
N TYR A 20 -11.75 -3.27 -11.79
CA TYR A 20 -11.04 -3.42 -13.05
C TYR A 20 -10.33 -4.78 -13.17
N THR A 21 -10.13 -5.20 -14.41
CA THR A 21 -9.16 -6.22 -14.81
C THR A 21 -7.95 -5.55 -15.48
N VAL A 22 -6.85 -6.29 -15.68
CA VAL A 22 -5.70 -5.79 -16.47
C VAL A 22 -6.13 -5.33 -17.87
N ARG A 23 -7.06 -6.04 -18.51
CA ARG A 23 -7.60 -5.64 -19.82
C ARG A 23 -8.33 -4.30 -19.77
N ASP A 24 -9.12 -4.08 -18.72
CA ASP A 24 -9.80 -2.79 -18.53
C ASP A 24 -8.80 -1.66 -18.35
N ILE A 25 -7.77 -1.87 -17.50
CA ILE A 25 -6.73 -0.88 -17.22
C ILE A 25 -5.98 -0.51 -18.52
N ILE A 26 -5.56 -1.50 -19.31
CA ILE A 26 -4.93 -1.26 -20.63
C ILE A 26 -5.88 -0.51 -21.56
N ASN A 27 -7.17 -0.86 -21.60
CA ASN A 27 -8.14 -0.21 -22.48
C ASN A 27 -8.44 1.25 -22.08
N LEU A 28 -8.20 1.63 -20.83
CA LEU A 28 -8.35 2.98 -20.29
C LEU A 28 -7.12 3.88 -20.53
N LYS A 29 -5.99 3.31 -20.94
CA LYS A 29 -4.78 4.05 -21.34
C LYS A 29 -5.12 5.19 -22.30
N GLY A 30 -4.66 6.39 -21.99
CA GLY A 30 -4.92 7.62 -22.77
C GLY A 30 -6.39 8.12 -22.76
N LYS A 31 -7.31 7.43 -22.08
CA LYS A 31 -8.75 7.77 -22.07
C LYS A 31 -9.25 8.23 -20.70
N GLN A 32 -8.71 7.67 -19.63
CA GLN A 32 -9.11 8.01 -18.26
C GLN A 32 -7.88 8.06 -17.36
N LYS A 33 -7.81 9.10 -16.52
CA LYS A 33 -6.79 9.20 -15.47
C LYS A 33 -7.18 8.27 -14.31
N LEU A 34 -6.26 7.40 -13.91
CA LEU A 34 -6.46 6.49 -12.77
C LEU A 34 -5.70 6.96 -11.52
N THR A 35 -6.23 6.60 -10.37
CA THR A 35 -5.57 6.75 -9.06
C THR A 35 -4.94 5.43 -8.61
N GLN A 36 -3.66 5.44 -8.21
CA GLN A 36 -3.04 4.31 -7.52
C GLN A 36 -2.51 4.74 -6.16
N VAL A 37 -2.80 3.97 -5.12
CA VAL A 37 -2.32 4.27 -3.76
C VAL A 37 -1.64 3.05 -3.16
N ARG A 38 -0.45 3.26 -2.57
CA ARG A 38 0.16 2.23 -1.73
C ARG A 38 -0.42 2.28 -0.32
N VAL A 39 -1.06 1.19 0.10
CA VAL A 39 -1.62 0.99 1.45
C VAL A 39 -0.81 -0.04 2.23
N THR A 40 -0.76 0.13 3.54
CA THR A 40 0.02 -0.71 4.46
C THR A 40 -0.80 -1.27 5.62
N THR A 41 -2.01 -0.76 5.87
CA THR A 41 -2.92 -1.28 6.90
C THR A 41 -4.29 -1.64 6.35
N VAL A 42 -5.05 -2.42 7.13
CA VAL A 42 -6.44 -2.80 6.83
C VAL A 42 -7.35 -1.58 6.71
N GLU A 43 -7.19 -0.60 7.61
CA GLU A 43 -7.99 0.62 7.64
C GLU A 43 -7.72 1.50 6.42
N GLU A 44 -6.45 1.64 6.02
CA GLU A 44 -6.06 2.35 4.81
C GLU A 44 -6.69 1.72 3.56
N ALA A 45 -6.68 0.39 3.47
CA ALA A 45 -7.26 -0.34 2.36
C ALA A 45 -8.79 -0.19 2.29
N ALA A 46 -9.47 -0.35 3.43
CA ALA A 46 -10.92 -0.16 3.52
C ALA A 46 -11.33 1.26 3.12
N ALA A 47 -10.63 2.26 3.67
CA ALA A 47 -10.89 3.67 3.34
C ALA A 47 -10.64 3.98 1.87
N ALA A 48 -9.60 3.41 1.27
CA ALA A 48 -9.29 3.61 -0.14
C ALA A 48 -10.35 2.99 -1.07
N GLU A 49 -10.86 1.79 -0.75
CA GLU A 49 -11.96 1.17 -1.50
C GLU A 49 -13.25 1.99 -1.40
N GLU A 50 -13.61 2.44 -0.19
CA GLU A 50 -14.80 3.27 0.04
C GLU A 50 -14.71 4.63 -0.68
N ALA A 51 -13.53 5.25 -0.66
CA ALA A 51 -13.25 6.49 -1.38
C ALA A 51 -13.23 6.31 -2.92
N GLY A 52 -13.19 5.07 -3.40
CA GLY A 52 -13.23 4.76 -4.83
C GLY A 52 -11.90 4.87 -5.56
N ILE A 53 -10.76 4.77 -4.85
CA ILE A 53 -9.42 4.64 -5.43
C ILE A 53 -9.42 3.52 -6.48
N ASP A 54 -8.80 3.78 -7.64
CA ASP A 54 -8.89 2.87 -8.78
C ASP A 54 -8.01 1.63 -8.60
N LEU A 55 -6.77 1.82 -8.13
CA LEU A 55 -5.76 0.78 -8.03
C LEU A 55 -5.09 0.82 -6.66
N LEU A 56 -4.86 -0.33 -6.05
CA LEU A 56 -4.08 -0.44 -4.81
C LEU A 56 -2.74 -1.12 -5.07
N LEU A 57 -1.73 -0.70 -4.31
CA LEU A 57 -0.45 -1.38 -4.19
C LEU A 57 -0.20 -1.71 -2.73
N THR A 58 0.33 -2.89 -2.44
CA THR A 58 0.75 -3.24 -1.07
C THR A 58 1.93 -4.22 -1.08
N GLY A 59 2.43 -4.55 0.12
CA GLY A 59 3.48 -5.56 0.30
C GLY A 59 2.90 -6.93 0.66
N PRO A 60 3.68 -8.01 0.54
CA PRO A 60 3.24 -9.37 0.80
C PRO A 60 3.36 -9.74 2.29
N GLY A 61 3.20 -8.75 3.17
CA GLY A 61 3.37 -8.93 4.62
C GLY A 61 2.30 -9.83 5.22
N LYS A 62 2.47 -10.20 6.49
CA LYS A 62 1.54 -11.08 7.22
C LYS A 62 0.08 -10.61 7.17
N ASP A 63 -0.13 -9.30 7.09
CA ASP A 63 -1.45 -8.69 7.09
C ASP A 63 -2.07 -8.56 5.68
N PHE A 64 -1.36 -8.94 4.62
CA PHE A 64 -1.86 -8.89 3.25
C PHE A 64 -3.23 -9.57 3.07
N PRO A 65 -3.50 -10.77 3.64
CA PRO A 65 -4.83 -11.38 3.53
C PRO A 65 -5.95 -10.52 4.13
N ASN A 66 -5.68 -9.75 5.20
CA ASN A 66 -6.67 -8.86 5.81
C ASN A 66 -6.84 -7.57 5.01
N ILE A 67 -5.74 -6.99 4.50
CA ILE A 67 -5.75 -5.87 3.55
C ILE A 67 -6.56 -6.24 2.30
N ARG A 68 -6.35 -7.44 1.75
CA ARG A 68 -7.09 -7.95 0.59
C ARG A 68 -8.58 -8.05 0.88
N LYS A 69 -8.97 -8.57 2.05
CA LYS A 69 -10.38 -8.67 2.48
C LYS A 69 -11.02 -7.30 2.65
N ALA A 70 -10.32 -6.35 3.26
CA ALA A 70 -10.81 -4.99 3.50
C ALA A 70 -11.09 -4.20 2.23
N ALA A 71 -10.31 -4.43 1.16
CA ALA A 71 -10.53 -3.82 -0.14
C ALA A 71 -10.87 -4.87 -1.20
N SER A 72 -11.79 -5.79 -0.93
CA SER A 72 -12.04 -6.99 -1.76
C SER A 72 -12.40 -6.74 -3.22
N LYS A 73 -12.82 -5.53 -3.60
CA LYS A 73 -13.31 -5.18 -4.94
C LYS A 73 -12.35 -4.30 -5.72
N THR A 74 -11.29 -3.79 -5.11
CA THR A 74 -10.34 -2.89 -5.76
C THR A 74 -9.17 -3.68 -6.35
N PHE A 75 -8.80 -3.44 -7.61
CA PHE A 75 -7.65 -4.11 -8.23
C PHE A 75 -6.38 -3.87 -7.40
N MET A 76 -5.70 -4.95 -6.99
CA MET A 76 -4.59 -4.87 -6.05
C MET A 76 -3.31 -5.51 -6.59
N THR A 77 -2.27 -4.71 -6.67
CA THR A 77 -0.91 -5.11 -7.02
C THR A 77 -0.08 -5.35 -5.76
N VAL A 78 0.72 -6.41 -5.72
CA VAL A 78 1.54 -6.74 -4.55
C VAL A 78 3.01 -6.84 -4.90
N GLY A 79 3.87 -6.14 -4.15
CA GLY A 79 5.32 -6.16 -4.36
C GLY A 79 5.95 -7.51 -4.05
N VAL A 80 6.86 -7.97 -4.91
CA VAL A 80 7.64 -9.18 -4.65
C VAL A 80 8.89 -8.81 -3.82
N PRO A 81 9.18 -9.49 -2.69
CA PRO A 81 10.29 -9.14 -1.81
C PRO A 81 11.58 -9.83 -2.26
N PHE A 82 12.20 -9.31 -3.32
CA PHE A 82 13.34 -9.94 -4.01
C PHE A 82 14.57 -10.21 -3.16
N ILE A 83 14.84 -9.37 -2.17
CA ILE A 83 16.02 -9.55 -1.30
C ILE A 83 15.90 -10.86 -0.51
N GLU A 84 14.70 -11.20 -0.05
CA GLU A 84 14.41 -12.45 0.66
C GLU A 84 14.25 -13.64 -0.29
N ASN A 85 14.20 -13.40 -1.60
CA ASN A 85 13.93 -14.40 -2.63
C ASN A 85 14.88 -14.21 -3.83
N PRO A 86 16.21 -14.34 -3.61
CA PRO A 86 17.22 -13.83 -4.54
C PRO A 86 17.37 -14.68 -5.82
N SER A 87 16.97 -15.95 -5.81
CA SER A 87 17.03 -16.78 -7.01
C SER A 87 15.77 -16.67 -7.86
N LYS A 88 15.90 -16.95 -9.16
CA LYS A 88 14.75 -17.05 -10.08
C LYS A 88 13.67 -18.01 -9.57
N ARG A 89 14.07 -19.13 -8.97
CA ARG A 89 13.14 -20.14 -8.43
C ARG A 89 12.42 -19.61 -7.19
N GLU A 90 13.14 -19.03 -6.23
CA GLU A 90 12.55 -18.50 -5.00
C GLU A 90 11.61 -17.32 -5.29
N ALA A 91 12.04 -16.38 -6.13
CA ALA A 91 11.20 -15.26 -6.56
C ALA A 91 9.93 -15.73 -7.27
N THR A 92 10.03 -16.77 -8.11
CA THR A 92 8.87 -17.38 -8.77
C THR A 92 7.95 -18.07 -7.75
N LYS A 93 8.49 -18.86 -6.82
CA LYS A 93 7.69 -19.49 -5.75
C LYS A 93 6.95 -18.43 -4.94
N LYS A 94 7.65 -17.37 -4.52
CA LYS A 94 7.06 -16.27 -3.77
C LYS A 94 5.99 -15.52 -4.57
N ALA A 95 6.19 -15.33 -5.87
CA ALA A 95 5.17 -14.76 -6.75
C ALA A 95 3.88 -15.60 -6.74
N PHE A 96 3.97 -16.93 -6.81
CA PHE A 96 2.82 -17.82 -6.69
C PHE A 96 2.15 -17.74 -5.31
N GLU A 97 2.90 -17.71 -4.21
CA GLU A 97 2.33 -17.54 -2.86
C GLU A 97 1.54 -16.22 -2.72
N ILE A 98 2.02 -15.14 -3.34
CA ILE A 98 1.34 -13.84 -3.33
C ILE A 98 0.04 -13.88 -4.14
N ILE A 99 0.06 -14.52 -5.30
CA ILE A 99 -1.13 -14.74 -6.13
C ILE A 99 -2.14 -15.64 -5.40
N GLU A 100 -1.66 -16.69 -4.73
CA GLU A 100 -2.47 -17.59 -3.91
C GLU A 100 -3.21 -16.83 -2.80
N ALA A 101 -2.53 -15.84 -2.18
CA ALA A 101 -3.13 -14.98 -1.18
C ALA A 101 -4.10 -13.90 -1.73
N GLY A 102 -4.34 -13.86 -3.05
CA GLY A 102 -5.41 -13.08 -3.68
C GLY A 102 -4.98 -11.79 -4.38
N ALA A 103 -3.69 -11.65 -4.69
CA ALA A 103 -3.21 -10.53 -5.50
C ALA A 103 -3.75 -10.61 -6.94
N ASP A 104 -4.13 -9.46 -7.51
CA ASP A 104 -4.59 -9.39 -8.90
C ASP A 104 -3.43 -9.18 -9.88
N SER A 105 -2.29 -8.68 -9.38
CA SER A 105 -1.06 -8.42 -10.11
C SER A 105 0.14 -8.35 -9.17
N LEU A 106 1.35 -8.49 -9.72
CA LEU A 106 2.60 -8.32 -8.99
C LEU A 106 3.27 -6.97 -9.32
N MET A 107 4.05 -6.44 -8.39
CA MET A 107 4.98 -5.34 -8.64
C MET A 107 6.41 -5.89 -8.63
N CYS A 108 7.04 -5.87 -9.82
CA CYS A 108 8.32 -6.52 -10.07
C CYS A 108 9.54 -5.60 -9.94
N GLN A 109 9.33 -4.28 -9.76
CA GLN A 109 10.37 -3.27 -9.49
C GLN A 109 11.58 -3.28 -10.43
N ASN A 110 11.43 -3.78 -11.67
CA ASN A 110 12.53 -3.98 -12.61
C ASN A 110 13.74 -4.71 -11.98
N TRP A 111 13.47 -5.77 -11.21
CA TRP A 111 14.52 -6.52 -10.53
C TRP A 111 15.40 -7.32 -11.50
N ASN A 112 14.77 -8.12 -12.36
CA ASN A 112 15.44 -8.94 -13.36
C ASN A 112 14.51 -9.18 -14.56
N LEU A 113 14.90 -8.70 -15.74
CA LEU A 113 14.07 -8.75 -16.95
C LEU A 113 13.82 -10.19 -17.44
N GLU A 114 14.80 -11.10 -17.29
CA GLU A 114 14.62 -12.50 -17.69
C GLU A 114 13.63 -13.23 -16.79
N TRP A 115 13.63 -12.93 -15.49
CA TRP A 115 12.65 -13.47 -14.55
C TRP A 115 11.26 -12.88 -14.80
N MET A 116 11.15 -11.59 -15.10
CA MET A 116 9.88 -10.97 -15.49
C MET A 116 9.32 -11.62 -16.77
N ALA A 117 10.15 -11.80 -17.80
CA ALA A 117 9.76 -12.51 -19.02
C ALA A 117 9.38 -13.98 -18.75
N HIS A 118 10.02 -14.62 -17.76
CA HIS A 118 9.66 -15.96 -17.30
C HIS A 118 8.28 -16.00 -16.62
N LEU A 119 7.96 -15.03 -15.74
CA LEU A 119 6.65 -14.93 -15.11
C LEU A 119 5.51 -14.81 -16.12
N SER A 120 5.70 -14.06 -17.20
CA SER A 120 4.71 -13.94 -18.27
C SER A 120 4.33 -15.26 -18.94
N LYS A 121 5.22 -16.27 -18.92
CA LYS A 121 4.91 -17.60 -19.44
C LYS A 121 3.81 -18.31 -18.64
N PHE A 122 3.62 -17.93 -17.38
CA PHE A 122 2.54 -18.40 -16.51
C PHE A 122 1.29 -17.51 -16.57
N ARG A 123 1.27 -16.49 -17.45
CA ARG A 123 0.17 -15.51 -17.56
C ARG A 123 -0.10 -14.72 -16.27
N ILE A 124 0.90 -14.60 -15.39
CA ILE A 124 0.80 -13.77 -14.19
C ILE A 124 0.99 -12.31 -14.59
N PRO A 125 0.00 -11.43 -14.33
CA PRO A 125 0.13 -10.01 -14.64
C PRO A 125 1.07 -9.32 -13.65
N PHE A 126 1.87 -8.38 -14.15
CA PHE A 126 2.73 -7.54 -13.32
C PHE A 126 2.95 -6.14 -13.90
N GLN A 127 3.23 -5.19 -13.02
CA GLN A 127 3.79 -3.89 -13.36
C GLN A 127 5.28 -3.81 -12.96
N SER A 128 6.02 -2.92 -13.60
CA SER A 128 7.45 -2.69 -13.33
C SER A 128 7.73 -1.24 -12.91
N HIS A 129 9.00 -0.85 -12.88
CA HIS A 129 9.45 0.47 -12.44
C HIS A 129 10.63 0.96 -13.30
N VAL A 130 10.63 2.24 -13.66
CA VAL A 130 11.75 2.89 -14.37
C VAL A 130 11.94 4.34 -13.90
N GLY A 131 13.05 4.96 -14.30
CA GLY A 131 13.48 6.26 -13.79
C GLY A 131 14.27 6.06 -12.49
N PHE A 132 13.92 6.79 -11.45
CA PHE A 132 14.56 6.63 -10.15
C PHE A 132 14.05 5.39 -9.41
N ILE A 133 14.81 4.30 -9.45
CA ILE A 133 14.55 3.11 -8.64
C ILE A 133 15.32 3.23 -7.31
N PRO A 134 14.65 3.37 -6.14
CA PRO A 134 15.33 3.65 -4.87
C PRO A 134 16.43 2.65 -4.48
N ARG A 135 16.23 1.36 -4.84
CA ARG A 135 17.18 0.28 -4.56
C ARG A 135 18.47 0.36 -5.37
N ARG A 136 18.54 1.23 -6.40
CA ARG A 136 19.72 1.41 -7.27
C ARG A 136 20.50 2.69 -6.94
N THR A 137 20.16 3.40 -5.86
CA THR A 137 20.78 4.68 -5.46
C THR A 137 22.30 4.65 -5.40
N THR A 138 22.92 3.55 -4.95
CA THR A 138 24.39 3.40 -4.90
C THR A 138 25.04 3.42 -6.28
N TRP A 139 24.38 2.87 -7.30
CA TRP A 139 24.88 2.83 -8.68
C TRP A 139 24.80 4.18 -9.38
N ILE A 140 23.92 5.06 -8.92
CA ILE A 140 23.57 6.32 -9.61
C ILE A 140 24.00 7.58 -8.83
N GLY A 141 24.75 7.41 -7.73
CA GLY A 141 25.28 8.51 -6.93
C GLY A 141 24.25 9.21 -6.04
N GLY A 142 23.23 8.49 -5.56
CA GLY A 142 22.20 9.02 -4.65
C GLY A 142 20.85 9.28 -5.31
N ILE A 143 20.06 10.16 -4.69
CA ILE A 143 18.71 10.51 -5.19
C ILE A 143 18.84 11.54 -6.31
N ARG A 144 18.40 11.19 -7.53
CA ARG A 144 18.41 12.10 -8.68
C ARG A 144 17.25 11.81 -9.64
N SER A 145 16.96 12.77 -10.51
CA SER A 145 15.98 12.63 -11.60
C SER A 145 16.64 12.06 -12.87
N PHE A 146 15.83 11.47 -13.75
CA PHE A 146 16.28 10.82 -14.99
C PHE A 146 15.62 11.44 -16.22
N GLY A 147 16.28 11.37 -17.37
CA GLY A 147 15.75 11.90 -18.63
C GLY A 147 15.88 13.42 -18.74
N LYS A 148 16.88 14.04 -18.10
CA LYS A 148 17.11 15.49 -18.21
C LYS A 148 17.82 15.89 -19.51
N THR A 149 18.45 14.94 -20.18
CA THR A 149 19.08 15.11 -21.49
C THR A 149 18.44 14.16 -22.50
N ALA A 150 18.57 14.46 -23.79
CA ALA A 150 18.05 13.60 -24.85
C ALA A 150 18.63 12.17 -24.77
N ASN A 151 19.92 12.04 -24.42
CA ASN A 151 20.58 10.74 -24.27
C ASN A 151 19.98 9.94 -23.09
N GLU A 152 19.83 10.57 -21.92
CA GLU A 152 19.20 9.91 -20.77
C GLU A 152 17.74 9.54 -21.08
N ALA A 153 16.99 10.38 -21.79
CA ALA A 153 15.62 10.09 -22.18
C ALA A 153 15.54 8.92 -23.18
N ALA A 154 16.50 8.82 -24.10
CA ALA A 154 16.61 7.71 -25.04
C ALA A 154 17.02 6.39 -24.34
N GLU A 155 17.87 6.43 -23.33
CA GLU A 155 18.18 5.28 -22.47
C GLU A 155 16.95 4.84 -21.66
N LEU A 156 16.28 5.80 -21.02
CA LEU A 156 15.03 5.54 -20.29
C LEU A 156 13.98 4.88 -21.18
N PHE A 157 13.82 5.36 -22.42
CA PHE A 157 12.89 4.76 -23.36
C PHE A 157 13.31 3.34 -23.76
N ARG A 158 14.61 3.08 -23.96
CA ARG A 158 15.12 1.72 -24.21
C ARG A 158 14.79 0.77 -23.07
N ASP A 159 14.99 1.19 -21.82
CA ASP A 159 14.59 0.40 -20.64
C ASP A 159 13.10 0.07 -20.64
N ILE A 160 12.25 1.03 -21.02
CA ILE A 160 10.81 0.83 -21.15
C ILE A 160 10.49 -0.21 -22.23
N LYS A 161 11.15 -0.14 -23.40
CA LYS A 161 10.96 -1.14 -24.46
C LYS A 161 11.42 -2.53 -24.04
N ASP A 162 12.46 -2.63 -23.21
CA ASP A 162 12.90 -3.91 -22.68
C ASP A 162 11.91 -4.46 -21.64
N ILE A 163 11.34 -3.61 -20.80
CA ILE A 163 10.24 -3.99 -19.90
C ILE A 163 9.00 -4.42 -20.68
N GLU A 164 8.63 -3.72 -21.76
CA GLU A 164 7.52 -4.13 -22.64
C GLU A 164 7.68 -5.57 -23.14
N LYS A 165 8.88 -5.94 -23.60
CA LYS A 165 9.18 -7.30 -24.08
C LYS A 165 8.97 -8.37 -23.01
N THR A 166 9.02 -8.01 -21.72
CA THR A 166 8.78 -8.97 -20.63
C THR A 166 7.30 -9.35 -20.49
N GLY A 167 6.36 -8.56 -21.05
CA GLY A 167 4.93 -8.77 -20.88
C GLY A 167 4.29 -8.03 -19.71
N ALA A 168 4.99 -7.05 -19.12
CA ALA A 168 4.40 -6.13 -18.15
C ALA A 168 3.15 -5.45 -18.72
N TRP A 169 2.14 -5.18 -17.89
CA TRP A 169 0.97 -4.39 -18.33
C TRP A 169 1.11 -2.90 -18.03
N GLY A 170 1.94 -2.55 -17.04
CA GLY A 170 2.11 -1.18 -16.57
C GLY A 170 3.52 -0.92 -16.03
N ILE A 171 3.82 0.35 -15.84
CA ILE A 171 5.14 0.80 -15.40
C ILE A 171 5.04 2.07 -14.55
N GLU A 172 5.60 2.00 -13.35
CA GLU A 172 5.88 3.18 -12.54
C GLU A 172 7.04 3.96 -13.16
N VAL A 173 6.85 5.27 -13.31
CA VAL A 173 7.86 6.20 -13.82
C VAL A 173 8.16 7.24 -12.75
N GLU A 174 9.34 7.14 -12.13
CA GLU A 174 9.72 7.94 -10.97
C GLU A 174 10.77 9.01 -11.32
N LEU A 175 10.51 10.26 -10.88
CA LEU A 175 11.39 11.42 -11.04
C LEU A 175 11.88 11.65 -12.48
N VAL A 176 10.96 11.66 -13.45
CA VAL A 176 11.23 11.98 -14.87
C VAL A 176 10.55 13.31 -15.24
N PRO A 177 11.17 14.20 -16.02
CA PRO A 177 10.52 15.41 -16.50
C PRO A 177 9.19 15.12 -17.22
N GLU A 178 8.18 15.94 -16.93
CA GLU A 178 6.81 15.73 -17.42
C GLU A 178 6.72 15.70 -18.94
N ASN A 179 7.40 16.61 -19.63
CA ASN A 179 7.45 16.67 -21.10
C ASN A 179 8.06 15.39 -21.71
N ILE A 180 9.03 14.77 -21.04
CA ILE A 180 9.59 13.48 -21.46
C ILE A 180 8.60 12.35 -21.22
N LEU A 181 7.95 12.32 -20.05
CA LEU A 181 6.92 11.32 -19.75
C LEU A 181 5.73 11.41 -20.71
N GLU A 182 5.34 12.62 -21.14
CA GLU A 182 4.27 12.82 -22.11
C GLU A 182 4.58 12.14 -23.45
N VAL A 183 5.79 12.37 -23.97
CA VAL A 183 6.25 11.73 -25.21
C VAL A 183 6.32 10.21 -25.02
N ILE A 184 6.94 9.74 -23.93
CA ILE A 184 7.05 8.30 -23.63
C ILE A 184 5.67 7.64 -23.55
N THR A 185 4.73 8.24 -22.82
CA THR A 185 3.38 7.67 -22.59
C THR A 185 2.63 7.43 -23.89
N LYS A 186 2.84 8.28 -24.91
CA LYS A 186 2.26 8.15 -26.25
C LYS A 186 2.93 7.05 -27.10
N HIS A 187 4.16 6.66 -26.80
CA HIS A 187 4.96 5.73 -27.61
C HIS A 187 5.15 4.34 -26.96
N THR A 188 4.76 4.17 -25.71
CA THR A 188 4.76 2.88 -25.01
C THR A 188 3.37 2.23 -25.04
N SER A 189 3.33 0.90 -25.09
CA SER A 189 2.10 0.13 -24.91
C SER A 189 1.72 -0.04 -23.43
N LEU A 190 2.66 0.18 -22.50
CA LEU A 190 2.44 0.05 -21.06
C LEU A 190 1.56 1.19 -20.54
N VAL A 191 0.71 0.88 -19.56
CA VAL A 191 0.05 1.90 -18.74
C VAL A 191 1.11 2.60 -17.90
N THR A 192 1.31 3.90 -18.10
CA THR A 192 2.29 4.65 -17.34
C THR A 192 1.69 5.14 -16.03
N ILE A 193 2.45 5.02 -14.94
CA ILE A 193 2.03 5.37 -13.59
C ILE A 193 3.05 6.36 -13.04
N SER A 194 2.67 7.62 -12.88
CA SER A 194 3.60 8.66 -12.44
C SER A 194 3.76 8.67 -10.93
N ILE A 195 5.00 8.77 -10.47
CA ILE A 195 5.37 9.18 -9.12
C ILE A 195 6.41 10.29 -9.22
N GLY A 196 5.94 11.53 -9.05
CA GLY A 196 6.79 12.71 -9.21
C GLY A 196 7.31 12.95 -10.63
N SER A 197 6.58 12.47 -11.65
CA SER A 197 6.93 12.63 -13.06
C SER A 197 5.88 13.41 -13.87
N GLY A 198 5.00 14.15 -13.19
CA GLY A 198 3.98 15.01 -13.82
C GLY A 198 2.65 14.29 -14.11
N ILE A 199 1.70 15.04 -14.70
CA ILE A 199 0.33 14.59 -14.90
C ILE A 199 0.11 13.81 -16.20
N ALA A 200 1.12 13.77 -17.08
CA ALA A 200 1.02 13.17 -18.41
C ALA A 200 0.83 11.64 -18.40
N ALA A 201 1.14 10.94 -17.30
CA ALA A 201 0.95 9.48 -17.18
C ALA A 201 -0.51 9.04 -17.12
N ASP A 202 -0.80 7.79 -17.47
CA ASP A 202 -2.16 7.23 -17.41
C ASP A 202 -2.73 7.13 -15.98
N ALA A 203 -1.86 6.94 -14.99
CA ALA A 203 -2.22 6.93 -13.58
C ALA A 203 -1.29 7.81 -12.73
N GLN A 204 -1.76 8.19 -11.54
CA GLN A 204 -0.98 8.90 -10.52
C GLN A 204 -0.83 8.02 -9.29
N PHE A 205 0.41 7.86 -8.81
CA PHE A 205 0.74 7.05 -7.66
C PHE A 205 1.26 7.88 -6.49
N LEU A 206 0.77 7.59 -5.28
CA LEU A 206 1.30 8.09 -4.01
C LEU A 206 1.18 7.03 -2.91
N PHE A 207 1.94 7.21 -1.84
CA PHE A 207 1.81 6.42 -0.62
C PHE A 207 0.66 6.95 0.24
N ALA A 208 -0.08 6.06 0.90
CA ALA A 208 -1.14 6.46 1.82
C ALA A 208 -0.60 7.36 2.94
N GLU A 209 0.59 7.06 3.48
CA GLU A 209 1.24 7.89 4.50
C GLU A 209 1.52 9.33 4.05
N ASP A 210 1.79 9.53 2.75
CA ASP A 210 1.99 10.85 2.18
C ASP A 210 0.66 11.62 2.05
N ILE A 211 -0.37 10.94 1.55
CA ILE A 211 -1.72 11.50 1.37
C ILE A 211 -2.32 11.87 2.73
N LEU A 212 -2.18 10.98 3.72
CA LEU A 212 -2.72 11.13 5.08
C LEU A 212 -1.87 12.07 5.95
N GLY A 213 -0.65 12.37 5.53
CA GLY A 213 0.26 13.25 6.25
C GLY A 213 0.76 12.62 7.56
N GLN A 214 1.21 11.36 7.47
CA GLN A 214 1.81 10.58 8.57
C GLN A 214 3.16 9.95 8.20
N SER A 215 3.82 10.48 7.16
CA SER A 215 5.13 10.00 6.73
C SER A 215 6.19 10.29 7.81
N LYS A 216 7.00 9.26 8.13
CA LYS A 216 8.08 9.35 9.13
C LYS A 216 9.37 9.97 8.57
N ILE A 217 9.41 10.24 7.27
CA ILE A 217 10.54 10.85 6.58
C ILE A 217 10.18 12.27 6.11
N SER A 218 11.19 13.02 5.68
CA SER A 218 10.94 14.31 5.02
C SER A 218 10.04 14.09 3.80
N PHE A 219 8.95 14.86 3.71
CA PHE A 219 7.97 14.71 2.65
C PHE A 219 8.63 14.96 1.28
N PRO A 220 8.53 14.00 0.34
CA PRO A 220 9.14 14.18 -0.96
C PRO A 220 8.44 15.32 -1.70
N ARG A 221 9.19 16.06 -2.52
CA ARG A 221 8.68 17.24 -3.26
C ARG A 221 7.42 16.99 -4.11
N HIS A 222 7.19 15.73 -4.49
CA HIS A 222 6.08 15.31 -5.34
C HIS A 222 4.84 14.83 -4.57
N ALA A 223 4.95 14.64 -3.25
CA ALA A 223 3.83 14.26 -2.41
C ALA A 223 3.01 15.49 -2.01
N LYS A 224 1.70 15.28 -1.84
CA LYS A 224 0.78 16.29 -1.29
C LYS A 224 0.03 15.70 -0.11
N LYS A 225 0.11 16.37 1.04
CA LYS A 225 -0.72 16.07 2.21
C LYS A 225 -2.13 16.56 1.97
N TYR A 226 -3.11 15.66 2.06
CA TYR A 226 -4.54 16.01 2.05
C TYR A 226 -5.12 16.06 3.47
N LYS A 227 -4.47 15.40 4.42
CA LYS A 227 -4.75 15.45 5.87
C LYS A 227 -3.44 15.49 6.67
N ASN A 228 -3.56 15.65 7.99
CA ASN A 228 -2.44 15.68 8.93
C ASN A 228 -2.70 14.66 10.05
N PHE A 229 -2.50 13.39 9.72
CA PHE A 229 -2.70 12.28 10.66
C PHE A 229 -1.67 12.31 11.78
N ASP A 230 -0.45 12.81 11.55
CA ASP A 230 0.54 13.00 12.62
C ASP A 230 -0.01 13.84 13.77
N LYS A 231 -0.65 14.98 13.44
CA LYS A 231 -1.29 15.83 14.46
C LYS A 231 -2.43 15.11 15.14
N ILE A 232 -3.32 14.47 14.38
CA ILE A 232 -4.49 13.77 14.92
C ILE A 232 -4.05 12.66 15.90
N LEU A 233 -3.09 11.84 15.51
CA LEU A 233 -2.56 10.75 16.33
C LEU A 233 -1.81 11.28 17.55
N SER A 234 -1.07 12.39 17.42
CA SER A 234 -0.43 13.07 18.54
C SER A 234 -1.46 13.56 19.56
N ASP A 235 -2.55 14.18 19.09
CA ASP A 235 -3.61 14.70 19.95
C ASP A 235 -4.35 13.54 20.66
N ILE A 236 -4.67 12.45 19.94
CA ILE A 236 -5.21 11.23 20.56
C ILE A 236 -4.25 10.68 21.64
N GLN A 237 -2.94 10.69 21.39
CA GLN A 237 -1.98 10.20 22.37
C GLN A 237 -1.91 11.09 23.62
N LYS A 238 -2.06 12.42 23.47
CA LYS A 238 -2.18 13.33 24.61
C LYS A 238 -3.43 13.02 25.44
N GLU A 239 -4.58 12.80 24.79
CA GLU A 239 -5.82 12.45 25.48
C GLU A 239 -5.71 11.13 26.27
N ARG A 240 -5.04 10.11 25.71
CA ARG A 240 -4.75 8.86 26.44
C ARG A 240 -3.92 9.11 27.69
N ILE A 241 -2.85 9.91 27.57
CA ILE A 241 -1.97 10.24 28.70
C ILE A 241 -2.73 11.01 29.77
N ASP A 242 -3.55 11.99 29.37
CA ASP A 242 -4.36 12.78 30.30
C ASP A 242 -5.38 11.91 31.05
N ALA A 243 -6.11 11.04 30.33
CA ALA A 243 -7.05 10.09 30.93
C ALA A 243 -6.38 9.21 31.99
N PHE A 244 -5.19 8.66 31.68
CA PHE A 244 -4.44 7.83 32.64
C PHE A 244 -3.91 8.64 33.83
N LYS A 245 -3.49 9.90 33.64
CA LYS A 245 -3.07 10.79 34.74
C LYS A 245 -4.25 11.13 35.68
N LYS A 246 -5.42 11.42 35.12
CA LYS A 246 -6.64 11.67 35.89
C LYS A 246 -7.02 10.44 36.71
N TYR A 247 -7.09 9.27 36.07
CA TYR A 247 -7.36 8.00 36.75
C TYR A 247 -6.37 7.74 37.89
N LYS A 248 -5.06 7.84 37.61
CA LYS A 248 -4.01 7.69 38.63
C LYS A 248 -4.21 8.64 39.81
N THR A 249 -4.52 9.91 39.54
CA THR A 249 -4.73 10.92 40.57
C THR A 249 -5.96 10.62 41.43
N GLU A 250 -7.05 10.15 40.82
CA GLU A 250 -8.24 9.78 41.56
C GLU A 250 -8.01 8.57 42.46
N VAL A 251 -7.30 7.55 41.98
CA VAL A 251 -6.90 6.38 42.79
C VAL A 251 -6.02 6.81 43.97
N GLN A 252 -4.97 7.58 43.72
CA GLN A 252 -4.05 8.03 44.76
C GLN A 252 -4.71 8.91 45.83
N LYS A 253 -5.81 9.59 45.48
CA LYS A 253 -6.59 10.43 46.39
C LYS A 253 -7.81 9.71 46.97
N ASN A 254 -7.94 8.39 46.78
CA ASN A 254 -9.11 7.60 47.17
C ASN A 254 -10.46 8.18 46.65
N LYS A 255 -10.44 8.90 45.52
CA LYS A 255 -11.64 9.41 44.82
C LYS A 255 -12.25 8.38 43.90
N PHE A 256 -11.45 7.42 43.43
CA PHE A 256 -11.90 6.23 42.71
C PHE A 256 -11.34 4.99 43.41
N PRO A 257 -12.15 3.91 43.56
CA PRO A 257 -13.55 3.80 43.17
C PRO A 257 -14.49 4.60 44.09
N THR A 258 -15.62 5.06 43.55
CA THR A 258 -16.75 5.60 44.35
C THR A 258 -17.76 4.49 44.65
N LYS A 259 -18.78 4.77 45.50
CA LYS A 259 -19.84 3.81 45.84
C LYS A 259 -20.52 3.14 44.63
N LYS A 260 -20.65 3.84 43.50
CA LYS A 260 -21.26 3.29 42.26
C LYS A 260 -20.38 2.21 41.59
N HIS A 261 -19.10 2.17 41.93
CA HIS A 261 -18.12 1.22 41.41
C HIS A 261 -17.76 0.13 42.43
N THR A 262 -18.42 0.09 43.59
CA THR A 262 -18.16 -0.88 44.66
C THR A 262 -19.42 -1.65 45.01
N ILE A 263 -19.29 -2.96 45.19
CA ILE A 263 -20.35 -3.78 45.79
C ILE A 263 -20.17 -3.85 47.30
N SER A 264 -21.27 -4.03 48.02
CA SER A 264 -21.25 -4.17 49.49
C SER A 264 -21.79 -5.54 49.88
N ILE A 265 -21.26 -6.10 50.96
CA ILE A 265 -21.80 -7.30 51.61
C ILE A 265 -22.78 -6.88 52.71
N GLU A 266 -23.79 -7.71 52.97
CA GLU A 266 -24.67 -7.51 54.13
C GLU A 266 -23.87 -7.56 55.44
N LYS A 267 -24.27 -6.73 56.40
CA LYS A 267 -23.57 -6.56 57.67
C LYS A 267 -23.49 -7.87 58.47
N ILE A 268 -24.48 -8.74 58.33
CA ILE A 268 -24.56 -10.04 59.02
C ILE A 268 -23.45 -10.97 58.51
N GLU A 269 -23.34 -11.13 57.19
CA GLU A 269 -22.31 -11.98 56.57
C GLU A 269 -20.90 -11.45 56.82
N LEU A 270 -20.71 -10.12 56.81
CA LEU A 270 -19.43 -9.51 57.18
C LEU A 270 -18.99 -9.86 58.62
N ASN A 271 -19.94 -9.87 59.57
CA ASN A 271 -19.64 -10.19 60.96
C ASN A 271 -19.33 -11.67 61.16
N LYS A 272 -19.97 -12.58 60.41
CA LYS A 272 -19.62 -14.01 60.42
C LYS A 272 -18.17 -14.21 59.98
N PHE A 273 -17.76 -13.57 58.89
CA PHE A 273 -16.37 -13.64 58.41
C PHE A 273 -15.35 -13.09 59.42
N ARG A 274 -15.66 -11.96 60.08
CA ARG A 274 -14.80 -11.41 61.14
C ARG A 274 -14.59 -12.36 62.31
N LYS A 275 -15.64 -13.08 62.75
CA LYS A 275 -15.52 -14.09 63.81
C LYS A 275 -14.67 -15.29 63.37
N PHE A 276 -14.86 -15.76 62.13
CA PHE A 276 -14.05 -16.82 61.55
C PHE A 276 -12.54 -16.50 61.59
N LEU A 277 -12.17 -15.25 61.24
CA LEU A 277 -10.77 -14.78 61.28
C LEU A 277 -10.16 -14.66 62.69
N GLN A 278 -10.96 -14.59 63.75
CA GLN A 278 -10.45 -14.53 65.14
C GLN A 278 -10.19 -15.91 65.74
N GLN A 279 -10.70 -16.96 65.09
CA GLN A 279 -10.58 -18.35 65.52
C GLN A 279 -9.41 -19.09 64.83
N HIS A 280 -8.68 -18.39 63.96
CA HIS A 280 -7.54 -18.88 63.16
C HIS A 280 -6.44 -17.82 63.17
#